data_AF-R7Q9U8-F1
#
_entry.id   AF-R7Q9U8-F1
#
_cell.length_a   1.000
_cell.length_b   1.000
_cell.length_c   1.000
_cell.angle_alpha   90.00
_cell.angle_beta   90.00
_cell.angle_gamma   90.00
#
_symmetry.space_group_name_H-M   'P 1'
#
loop_
_entity.id
_entity.type
_entity.pdbx_description
1 polymer ?
#
loop_
_entity_poly.entity_id
_entity_poly.type
_entity_poly.pdbx_seq_one_letter_code
_entity_poly.pdbx_strand_id
1 'polypeptide(L)'
;MAKGNSGNATCYLAMTLRDGAEGVERNAVRAVELFEMDIKARKQSRSMVCLGNMMRDGADGVARDTDRAIQLYEMAVEEDNNAEAVA
;
A
#
# COMPACT_ATOMS: atom_id res chain seq x y z
N MET A 1 5.15 3.72 24.74
CA MET A 1 3.78 4.27 24.67
C MET A 1 3.21 3.92 23.29
N ALA A 2 2.09 3.18 23.28
CA ALA A 2 1.20 2.85 22.15
C ALA A 2 1.82 2.36 20.81
N LYS A 3 2.38 1.13 20.78
CA LYS A 3 2.35 0.29 19.56
C LYS A 3 0.95 -0.30 19.40
N GLY A 4 -0.06 0.55 19.26
CA GLY A 4 -1.46 0.14 19.20
C GLY A 4 -1.98 0.30 17.78
N ASN A 5 -2.14 -0.81 17.05
CA ASN A 5 -3.13 -1.00 15.97
C ASN A 5 -3.21 0.02 14.80
N SER A 6 -2.34 1.04 14.74
CA SER A 6 -2.42 2.13 13.76
C SER A 6 -2.09 1.69 12.34
N GLY A 7 -1.28 0.64 12.23
CA GLY A 7 -0.87 0.11 10.94
C GLY A 7 -2.02 -0.40 10.09
N ASN A 8 -2.90 -1.22 10.67
CA ASN A 8 -4.11 -1.66 9.97
C ASN A 8 -4.96 -0.45 9.56
N ALA A 9 -5.09 0.54 10.45
CA ALA A 9 -5.87 1.75 10.16
C ALA A 9 -5.32 2.57 8.99
N THR A 10 -3.99 2.71 8.85
CA THR A 10 -3.37 3.43 7.73
C THR A 10 -3.59 2.69 6.40
N CYS A 11 -3.40 1.36 6.36
CA CYS A 11 -3.68 0.56 5.18
C CYS A 11 -5.17 0.60 4.80
N TYR A 12 -6.08 0.49 5.78
CA TYR A 12 -7.51 0.57 5.52
C TYR A 12 -7.92 1.95 4.99
N LEU A 13 -7.40 3.03 5.57
CA LEU A 13 -7.67 4.38 5.08
C LEU A 13 -7.18 4.57 3.64
N ALA A 14 -5.99 4.07 3.32
CA ALA A 14 -5.45 4.12 1.96
C ALA A 14 -6.35 3.37 0.97
N MET A 15 -6.87 2.19 1.36
CA MET A 15 -7.83 1.43 0.54
C MET A 15 -9.15 2.19 0.37
N THR A 16 -9.69 2.77 1.44
CA THR A 16 -10.90 3.60 1.38
C THR A 16 -10.74 4.79 0.44
N LEU A 17 -9.59 5.45 0.46
CA LEU A 17 -9.30 6.57 -0.45
C LEU A 17 -9.07 6.10 -1.89
N ARG A 18 -8.53 4.90 -2.11
CA ARG A 18 -8.38 4.32 -3.44
C ARG A 18 -9.72 4.00 -4.08
N ASP A 19 -10.62 3.36 -3.35
CA ASP A 19 -11.90 2.83 -3.87
C ASP A 19 -13.04 3.83 -3.75
N GLY A 20 -12.95 4.75 -2.77
CA GLY A 20 -14.05 5.59 -2.33
C GLY A 20 -14.95 4.83 -1.36
N ALA A 21 -15.71 5.57 -0.55
CA ALA A 21 -16.75 5.02 0.32
C ALA A 21 -17.88 6.04 0.51
N GLU A 22 -18.96 5.64 1.15
CA GLU A 22 -20.05 6.56 1.49
C GLU A 22 -19.50 7.73 2.34
N GLY A 23 -19.66 8.95 1.82
CA GLY A 23 -19.11 10.16 2.44
C GLY A 23 -17.60 10.37 2.28
N VAL A 24 -16.90 9.53 1.51
CA VAL A 24 -15.45 9.66 1.26
C VAL A 24 -15.18 9.60 -0.24
N GLU A 25 -14.77 10.73 -0.81
CA GLU A 25 -14.36 10.81 -2.21
C GLU A 25 -13.05 10.05 -2.45
N ARG A 26 -12.92 9.53 -3.68
CA ARG A 26 -11.69 8.88 -4.12
C ARG A 26 -10.55 9.89 -4.15
N ASN A 27 -9.42 9.52 -3.58
CA ASN A 27 -8.19 10.29 -3.63
C ASN A 27 -7.00 9.35 -3.77
N ALA A 28 -6.71 8.99 -5.03
CA ALA A 28 -5.64 8.06 -5.36
C ALA A 28 -4.26 8.59 -4.96
N VAL A 29 -4.00 9.89 -5.12
CA VAL A 29 -2.73 10.52 -4.71
C VAL A 29 -2.51 10.31 -3.21
N ARG A 30 -3.53 10.58 -2.39
CA ARG A 30 -3.43 10.40 -0.95
C ARG A 30 -3.31 8.93 -0.55
N ALA A 31 -3.98 8.03 -1.27
CA ALA A 31 -3.84 6.59 -1.05
C ALA A 31 -2.39 6.12 -1.30
N VAL A 32 -1.75 6.62 -2.38
CA VAL A 32 -0.33 6.33 -2.67
C VAL A 32 0.57 6.77 -1.52
N GLU A 33 0.44 8.01 -1.05
CA GLU A 33 1.25 8.53 0.06
C GLU A 33 1.12 7.65 1.33
N LEU A 34 -0.11 7.26 1.66
CA LEU A 34 -0.37 6.43 2.84
C LEU A 34 0.22 5.02 2.69
N PHE A 35 0.14 4.41 1.51
CA PHE A 35 0.78 3.12 1.26
C PHE A 35 2.30 3.23 1.36
N GLU A 36 2.92 4.27 0.79
CA GLU A 36 4.37 4.49 0.90
C GLU A 36 4.83 4.67 2.34
N MET A 37 4.10 5.48 3.12
CA MET A 37 4.36 5.65 4.56
C MET A 37 4.28 4.32 5.30
N ASP A 38 3.28 3.51 4.97
CA ASP A 38 3.05 2.25 5.62
C ASP A 38 4.13 1.20 5.30
N ILE A 39 4.53 1.11 4.03
CA ILE A 39 5.64 0.29 3.56
C ILE A 39 6.93 0.70 4.29
N LYS A 40 7.22 2.00 4.36
CA LYS A 40 8.43 2.51 5.02
C LYS A 40 8.46 2.21 6.52
N ALA A 41 7.30 2.26 7.18
CA ALA A 41 7.22 2.06 8.63
C ALA A 41 7.23 0.58 9.03
N ARG A 42 6.62 -0.30 8.23
CA ARG A 42 6.24 -1.65 8.68
C ARG A 42 6.50 -2.75 7.66
N LYS A 43 7.00 -2.43 6.46
CA LYS A 43 7.27 -3.38 5.37
C LYS A 43 6.09 -4.33 5.09
N GLN A 44 4.87 -3.79 5.14
CA GLN A 44 3.67 -4.61 4.99
C GLN A 44 3.47 -5.02 3.53
N SER A 45 3.51 -6.33 3.27
CA SER A 45 3.30 -6.94 1.96
C SER A 45 1.97 -6.50 1.32
N ARG A 46 0.88 -6.40 2.10
CA ARG A 46 -0.43 -5.93 1.61
C ARG A 46 -0.37 -4.52 1.03
N SER A 47 0.34 -3.60 1.68
CA SER A 47 0.48 -2.21 1.24
C SER A 47 1.32 -2.12 -0.03
N MET A 48 2.37 -2.96 -0.13
CA MET A 48 3.17 -3.09 -1.36
C MET A 48 2.32 -3.57 -2.54
N VAL A 49 1.52 -4.62 -2.35
CA VAL A 49 0.63 -5.16 -3.40
C VAL A 49 -0.41 -4.13 -3.82
N CYS A 50 -1.03 -3.43 -2.87
CA CYS A 50 -2.04 -2.41 -3.18
C CYS A 50 -1.44 -1.24 -3.95
N LEU A 51 -0.26 -0.76 -3.56
CA LEU A 51 0.46 0.28 -4.29
C LEU A 51 0.90 -0.20 -5.68
N GLY A 52 1.37 -1.44 -5.78
CA GLY A 52 1.73 -2.06 -7.06
C GLY A 52 0.56 -2.09 -8.04
N ASN A 53 -0.64 -2.45 -7.57
CA ASN A 53 -1.86 -2.39 -8.39
C ASN A 53 -2.15 -0.97 -8.88
N MET A 54 -2.03 0.04 -8.01
CA MET A 54 -2.24 1.44 -8.39
C MET A 54 -1.22 1.93 -9.42
N MET A 55 0.04 1.54 -9.28
CA MET A 55 1.09 1.86 -10.25
C MET A 55 0.89 1.11 -11.57
N ARG A 56 0.39 -0.13 -11.55
CA ARG A 56 0.09 -0.91 -12.76
C ARG A 56 -1.07 -0.34 -13.56
N ASP A 57 -2.15 0.03 -12.88
CA ASP A 57 -3.40 0.44 -13.53
C ASP A 57 -3.45 1.95 -13.81
N GLY A 58 -2.72 2.74 -13.02
CA GLY A 58 -2.90 4.19 -12.95
C GLY A 58 -4.21 4.57 -12.23
N ALA A 59 -4.32 5.83 -11.84
CA ALA A 59 -5.54 6.39 -11.27
C ALA A 59 -5.56 7.91 -11.46
N ASP A 60 -6.65 8.58 -11.07
CA ASP A 60 -6.74 10.04 -11.14
C ASP A 60 -5.62 10.70 -10.32
N GLY A 61 -4.75 11.45 -11.01
CA GLY A 61 -3.57 12.08 -10.40
C GLY A 61 -2.39 11.13 -10.14
N VAL A 62 -2.48 9.85 -10.53
CA VAL A 62 -1.41 8.85 -10.39
C VAL A 62 -1.12 8.22 -11.75
N ALA A 63 0.03 8.56 -12.32
CA ALA A 63 0.47 7.96 -13.57
C ALA A 63 0.76 6.47 -13.40
N ARG A 64 0.50 5.70 -14.46
CA ARG A 64 0.91 4.31 -14.53
C ARG A 64 2.45 4.22 -14.57
N ASP A 65 2.99 3.33 -13.76
CA ASP A 65 4.40 2.99 -13.65
C ASP A 65 4.54 1.47 -13.42
N THR A 66 4.69 0.73 -14.51
CA THR A 66 4.77 -0.74 -14.45
C THR A 66 6.06 -1.24 -13.82
N ASP A 67 7.15 -0.52 -14.00
CA ASP A 67 8.45 -0.91 -13.47
C ASP A 67 8.43 -0.82 -11.95
N ARG A 68 7.84 0.27 -11.43
CA ARG A 68 7.60 0.42 -10.01
C ARG A 68 6.61 -0.60 -9.46
N ALA A 69 5.58 -0.97 -10.22
CA ALA A 69 4.66 -2.02 -9.82
C ALA A 69 5.37 -3.37 -9.63
N ILE A 70 6.26 -3.74 -10.57
CA ILE A 70 7.06 -4.98 -10.49
C ILE A 70 7.92 -4.97 -9.22
N GLN A 71 8.67 -3.88 -8.99
CA GLN A 71 9.52 -3.75 -7.79
C GLN A 71 8.71 -3.90 -6.50
N LEU A 72 7.50 -3.33 -6.44
CA LEU A 72 6.61 -3.45 -5.29
C LEU A 72 6.14 -4.89 -5.06
N TYR A 73 5.84 -5.63 -6.13
CA TYR A 73 5.45 -7.04 -6.00
C TYR A 73 6.63 -7.92 -5.59
N GLU A 74 7.83 -7.68 -6.14
CA GLU A 74 9.04 -8.40 -5.75
C GLU A 74 9.34 -8.20 -4.26
N MET A 75 9.33 -6.95 -3.78
CA MET A 75 9.49 -6.66 -2.35
C MET A 75 8.42 -7.34 -1.50
N ALA A 76 7.17 -7.42 -1.97
CA ALA A 76 6.10 -8.08 -1.23
C ALA A 76 6.37 -9.58 -1.06
N VAL A 77 6.86 -10.26 -2.10
CA VAL A 77 7.23 -11.68 -2.06
C VAL A 77 8.44 -11.90 -1.15
N GLU A 78 9.45 -11.03 -1.23
CA GLU A 78 10.64 -11.11 -0.38
C GLU A 78 10.30 -10.99 1.10
N GLU A 79 9.46 -10.02 1.49
CA GLU A 79 9.06 -9.85 2.89
C GLU A 79 8.18 -10.99 3.41
N ASP A 80 7.31 -11.57 2.56
CA ASP A 80 6.47 -12.71 2.95
C ASP A 80 7.32 -13.99 3.12
N ASN A 81 8.26 -14.24 2.21
CA ASN A 81 9.21 -15.35 2.31
C ASN A 81 10.17 -15.19 3.49
N ASN A 82 10.59 -13.96 3.80
CA ASN A 82 11.42 -13.69 4.95
C ASN A 82 10.63 -13.86 6.26
N ALA A 83 9.32 -13.58 6.27
CA ALA A 83 8.47 -13.83 7.43
C ALA A 83 8.34 -15.33 7.77
N GLU A 84 8.37 -16.23 6.77
CA GLU A 84 8.44 -17.69 7.00
C GLU A 84 9.82 -18.16 7.49
N ALA A 85 10.90 -17.47 7.16
CA ALA A 85 12.27 -17.89 7.50
C ALA A 85 12.69 -17.59 8.96
N VAL A 86 11.87 -16.89 9.75
CA VAL A 86 12.13 -16.56 11.16
C VAL A 86 11.12 -17.19 12.16
N ALA A 87 10.33 -18.18 11.74
CA ALA A 87 9.50 -18.99 12.62
C ALA A 87 10.21 -20.27 13.09
#